data_AF-A0A7S2IQ57-F1
#
_entry.id   AF-A0A7S2IQ57-F1
#
_cell.length_a   1.000
_cell.length_b   1.000
_cell.length_c   1.000
_cell.angle_alpha   90.00
_cell.angle_beta   90.00
_cell.angle_gamma   90.00
#
_symmetry.space_group_name_H-M   'P 1'
#
loop_
_entity.id
_entity.type
_entity.pdbx_description
1 polymer ?
#
loop_
_entity_poly.entity_id
_entity_poly.type
_entity_poly.pdbx_seq_one_letter_code
_entity_poly.pdbx_strand_id
1 'polypeptide(L)'
;KILRKVLGDIGMRHLARVTGVRTSSLADVLQSNRVGSIGMLALDCEGHDCVIIRGLLKACEAKPCWYPSWIWFESNGMNDEIFGQGTEQSTVQELVDHGYKVVWGGGYESTGKRDTLVQRCWK
;
A
#
# COMPACT_ATOMS: atom_id res chain seq x y z
N LYS A 1 4.71 -18.51 -17.58
CA LYS A 1 4.85 -19.00 -16.18
C LYS A 1 6.32 -19.12 -15.71
N ILE A 2 7.33 -19.16 -16.59
CA ILE A 2 8.75 -19.24 -16.20
C ILE A 2 9.36 -17.85 -15.92
N LEU A 3 8.99 -16.81 -16.68
CA LEU A 3 9.55 -15.45 -16.54
C LEU A 3 9.30 -14.80 -15.16
N ARG A 4 8.11 -15.02 -14.58
CA ARG A 4 7.72 -14.47 -13.26
C ARG A 4 8.53 -15.07 -12.12
N LYS A 5 8.91 -16.35 -12.24
CA LYS A 5 9.73 -17.05 -11.24
C LYS A 5 11.20 -16.63 -11.35
N VAL A 6 11.68 -16.41 -12.58
CA VAL A 6 13.02 -15.88 -12.85
C VAL A 6 13.18 -14.45 -12.34
N LEU A 7 12.17 -13.60 -12.47
CA LEU A 7 12.23 -12.23 -11.93
C LEU A 7 12.18 -12.18 -10.40
N GLY A 8 11.39 -13.07 -9.76
CA GLY A 8 11.37 -13.20 -8.30
C GLY A 8 12.69 -13.73 -7.71
N ASP A 9 13.36 -14.67 -8.38
CA ASP A 9 14.64 -15.26 -7.91
C ASP A 9 15.85 -14.33 -8.08
N ILE A 10 15.74 -13.24 -8.87
CA ILE A 10 16.88 -12.34 -9.09
C ILE A 10 16.98 -11.29 -7.98
N GLY A 11 15.89 -10.93 -7.31
CA GLY A 11 15.89 -9.93 -6.24
C GLY A 11 16.63 -8.64 -6.62
N MET A 12 17.10 -7.91 -5.60
CA MET A 12 17.89 -6.68 -5.71
C MET A 12 19.20 -6.82 -6.53
N ARG A 13 19.55 -8.00 -7.06
CA ARG A 13 20.81 -8.26 -7.79
C ARG A 13 20.87 -7.58 -9.17
N HIS A 14 19.74 -7.13 -9.71
CA HIS A 14 19.68 -6.32 -10.93
C HIS A 14 19.86 -4.81 -10.70
N LEU A 15 19.86 -4.35 -9.45
CA LEU A 15 20.11 -2.95 -9.17
C LEU A 15 21.57 -2.63 -9.49
N ALA A 16 21.78 -1.88 -10.57
CA ALA A 16 23.09 -1.41 -10.98
C ALA A 16 23.81 -0.59 -9.89
N ARG A 17 23.05 0.00 -8.96
CA ARG A 17 23.55 0.78 -7.83
C ARG A 17 22.51 0.90 -6.72
N VAL A 18 22.94 0.75 -5.48
CA VAL A 18 22.13 1.06 -4.29
C VAL A 18 22.57 2.42 -3.75
N THR A 19 21.62 3.32 -3.52
CA THR A 19 21.89 4.63 -2.91
C THR A 19 20.91 4.84 -1.76
N GLY A 20 21.42 5.21 -0.59
CA GLY A 20 20.58 5.62 0.53
C GLY A 20 19.88 6.94 0.19
N VAL A 21 18.56 6.96 0.30
CA VAL A 21 17.74 8.17 0.14
C VAL A 21 17.13 8.55 1.47
N ARG A 22 16.88 9.85 1.66
CA ARG A 22 16.09 10.30 2.82
C ARG A 22 14.64 9.87 2.60
N THR A 23 14.04 9.29 3.64
CA THR A 23 12.63 8.94 3.67
C THR A 23 11.86 9.94 4.53
N SER A 24 10.56 10.06 4.30
CA SER A 24 9.66 10.90 5.11
C SER A 24 8.37 10.12 5.35
N SER A 25 7.78 10.31 6.53
CA SER A 25 6.48 9.70 6.79
C SER A 25 5.40 10.41 5.99
N LEU A 26 4.31 9.71 5.70
CA LEU A 26 3.19 10.37 5.02
C LEU A 26 2.58 11.48 5.90
N ALA A 27 2.62 11.34 7.23
CA ALA A 27 2.20 12.40 8.15
C ALA A 27 3.02 13.69 7.95
N ASP A 28 4.35 13.59 7.85
CA ASP A 28 5.23 14.74 7.64
C ASP A 28 4.94 15.41 6.29
N VAL A 29 4.72 14.61 5.24
CA VAL A 29 4.36 15.11 3.91
C VAL A 29 3.02 15.85 3.95
N LEU A 30 2.00 15.26 4.58
CA LEU A 30 0.67 15.88 4.68
C LEU A 30 0.70 17.16 5.52
N GLN A 31 1.46 17.18 6.61
CA GLN A 31 1.59 18.34 7.49
C GLN A 31 2.37 19.48 6.84
N SER A 32 3.52 19.19 6.23
CA SER A 32 4.34 20.20 5.54
C SER A 32 3.60 20.86 4.38
N ASN A 33 2.70 20.13 3.72
CA ASN A 33 1.86 20.63 2.62
C ASN A 33 0.49 21.17 3.09
N ARG A 34 0.25 21.26 4.40
CA ARG A 34 -1.01 21.75 5.00
C ARG A 34 -2.27 21.07 4.43
N VAL A 35 -2.19 19.76 4.17
CA VAL A 35 -3.30 19.00 3.59
C VAL A 35 -4.49 19.00 4.56
N GLY A 36 -5.66 19.42 4.04
CA GLY A 36 -6.92 19.43 4.79
C GLY A 36 -7.60 18.06 4.82
N SER A 37 -7.72 17.42 3.67
CA SER A 37 -8.33 16.09 3.50
C SER A 37 -7.76 15.37 2.28
N ILE A 38 -7.98 14.06 2.21
CA ILE A 38 -7.56 13.21 1.09
C ILE A 38 -8.78 12.63 0.40
N GLY A 39 -8.98 12.95 -0.88
CA GLY A 39 -10.03 12.32 -1.69
C GLY A 39 -9.64 10.90 -2.10
N MET A 40 -8.45 10.77 -2.69
CA MET A 40 -7.91 9.52 -3.18
C MET A 40 -6.43 9.39 -2.84
N LEU A 41 -6.02 8.19 -2.44
CA LEU A 41 -4.63 7.76 -2.39
C LEU A 41 -4.44 6.70 -3.48
N ALA A 42 -3.51 6.95 -4.42
CA ALA A 42 -3.10 5.99 -5.42
C ALA A 42 -1.62 5.66 -5.19
N LEU A 43 -1.30 4.38 -5.02
CA LEU A 43 0.05 3.89 -4.75
C LEU A 43 0.48 2.90 -5.84
N ASP A 44 1.69 3.14 -6.32
CA ASP A 44 2.45 2.22 -7.16
C ASP A 44 3.91 2.38 -6.71
N CYS A 45 4.26 1.65 -5.65
CA CYS A 45 5.53 1.81 -4.93
C CYS A 45 6.39 0.54 -4.94
N GLU A 46 6.17 -0.33 -5.94
CA GLU A 46 6.96 -1.53 -6.21
C GLU A 46 7.26 -2.33 -4.93
N GLY A 47 6.21 -2.58 -4.13
CA GLY A 47 6.31 -3.43 -2.95
C GLY A 47 6.38 -2.71 -1.60
N HIS A 48 6.21 -1.38 -1.55
CA HIS A 48 6.17 -0.60 -0.28
C HIS A 48 4.79 -0.05 0.06
N ASP A 49 3.80 -0.34 -0.76
CA ASP A 49 2.43 0.15 -0.71
C ASP A 49 1.77 -0.14 0.64
N CYS A 50 1.91 -1.37 1.14
CA CYS A 50 1.33 -1.77 2.43
C CYS A 50 1.93 -0.99 3.60
N VAL A 51 3.24 -0.73 3.58
CA VAL A 51 3.91 0.05 4.63
C VAL A 51 3.45 1.50 4.60
N ILE A 52 3.29 2.10 3.42
CA ILE A 52 2.79 3.47 3.27
C ILE A 52 1.35 3.57 3.76
N ILE A 53 0.48 2.62 3.39
CA ILE A 53 -0.92 2.57 3.84
C ILE A 53 -0.99 2.49 5.36
N ARG A 54 -0.24 1.58 6.00
CA ARG A 54 -0.20 1.46 7.46
C ARG A 54 0.29 2.72 8.15
N GLY A 55 1.34 3.33 7.61
CA GLY A 55 1.84 4.62 8.09
C GLY A 55 0.78 5.72 8.00
N LEU A 56 -0.01 5.74 6.91
CA LEU A 56 -1.13 6.66 6.77
C LEU A 56 -2.25 6.39 7.78
N LEU A 57 -2.68 5.14 7.95
CA LEU A 57 -3.77 4.80 8.88
C LEU A 57 -3.45 5.27 10.30
N LYS A 58 -2.21 5.03 10.76
CA LYS A 58 -1.72 5.55 12.04
C LYS A 58 -1.74 7.10 12.10
N ALA A 59 -1.36 7.79 11.02
CA ALA A 59 -1.46 9.24 10.97
C ALA A 59 -2.92 9.74 11.03
N CYS A 60 -3.85 8.96 10.49
CA CYS A 60 -5.27 9.27 10.50
C CYS A 60 -5.91 9.07 11.88
N GLU A 61 -5.35 8.25 12.76
CA GLU A 61 -5.76 8.17 14.18
C GLU A 61 -5.60 9.52 14.88
N ALA A 62 -4.48 10.22 14.63
CA ALA A 62 -4.23 11.55 15.17
C ALA A 62 -5.01 12.65 14.43
N LYS A 63 -5.27 12.47 13.12
CA LYS A 63 -6.00 13.44 12.29
C LYS A 63 -7.01 12.73 11.38
N PRO A 64 -8.24 12.48 11.86
CA PRO A 64 -9.24 11.68 11.13
C PRO A 64 -9.69 12.25 9.79
N CYS A 65 -9.50 13.55 9.52
CA CYS A 65 -9.84 14.13 8.22
C CYS A 65 -8.89 13.70 7.08
N TRP A 66 -7.78 13.02 7.40
CA TRP A 66 -6.84 12.51 6.42
C TRP A 66 -7.15 11.11 5.90
N TYR A 67 -8.09 10.39 6.50
CA TYR A 67 -8.53 9.11 5.95
C TYR A 67 -9.01 9.31 4.50
N PRO A 68 -8.38 8.67 3.51
CA PRO A 68 -8.79 8.81 2.13
C PRO A 68 -10.20 8.27 1.91
N SER A 69 -10.97 8.90 1.01
CA SER A 69 -12.26 8.32 0.60
C SER A 69 -12.06 7.07 -0.26
N TRP A 70 -10.99 7.05 -1.05
CA TRP A 70 -10.57 5.92 -1.89
C TRP A 70 -9.10 5.63 -1.73
N ILE A 71 -8.74 4.34 -1.74
CA ILE A 71 -7.35 3.90 -1.80
C ILE A 71 -7.23 2.87 -2.93
N TRP A 72 -6.32 3.12 -3.86
CA TRP A 72 -5.95 2.22 -4.93
C TRP A 72 -4.46 1.90 -4.78
N PHE A 73 -4.11 0.61 -4.79
CA PHE A 73 -2.72 0.18 -4.68
C PHE A 73 -2.48 -1.15 -5.42
N GLU A 74 -1.26 -1.35 -5.88
CA GLU A 74 -0.82 -2.59 -6.52
C GLU A 74 0.23 -3.28 -5.64
N SER A 75 -0.08 -4.49 -5.17
CA SER A 75 0.79 -5.20 -4.22
C SER A 75 1.62 -6.30 -4.87
N ASN A 76 1.06 -6.98 -5.88
CA ASN A 76 1.72 -7.97 -6.73
C ASN A 76 2.40 -9.17 -6.02
N GLY A 77 2.22 -9.36 -4.71
CA GLY A 77 2.99 -10.28 -3.90
C GLY A 77 4.33 -9.70 -3.43
N MET A 78 4.76 -8.54 -3.95
CA MET A 78 6.04 -7.93 -3.60
C MET A 78 6.09 -7.47 -2.14
N ASN A 79 4.96 -7.03 -1.59
CA ASN A 79 4.91 -6.65 -0.17
C ASN A 79 5.09 -7.89 0.71
N ASP A 80 4.52 -9.03 0.32
CA ASP A 80 4.73 -10.31 1.02
C ASP A 80 6.16 -10.83 0.85
N GLU A 81 6.78 -10.65 -0.32
CA GLU A 81 8.19 -11.00 -0.56
C GLU A 81 9.16 -10.16 0.28
N ILE A 82 8.90 -8.86 0.44
CA ILE A 82 9.79 -7.93 1.16
C ILE A 82 9.57 -7.98 2.69
N PHE A 83 8.31 -7.98 3.13
CA PHE A 83 7.95 -7.81 4.54
C PHE A 83 7.43 -9.09 5.21
N GLY A 84 7.30 -10.18 4.44
CA GLY A 84 6.86 -11.48 4.92
C GLY A 84 5.42 -11.81 4.51
N GLN A 85 5.17 -13.10 4.33
CA GLN A 85 3.88 -13.64 3.88
C GLN A 85 2.71 -13.17 4.76
N GLY A 86 1.63 -12.73 4.12
CA GLY A 86 0.42 -12.24 4.79
C GLY A 86 0.44 -10.75 5.13
N THR A 87 1.48 -10.00 4.72
CA THR A 87 1.54 -8.54 4.84
C THR A 87 0.40 -7.88 4.07
N GLU A 88 0.15 -8.33 2.84
CA GLU A 88 -0.92 -7.81 1.99
C GLU A 88 -2.30 -8.08 2.59
N GLN A 89 -2.54 -9.33 2.98
CA GLN A 89 -3.80 -9.75 3.59
C GLN A 89 -4.07 -8.97 4.88
N SER A 90 -3.07 -8.86 5.76
CA SER A 90 -3.22 -8.12 7.01
C SER A 90 -3.42 -6.62 6.79
N THR A 91 -2.83 -6.03 5.75
CA THR A 91 -3.07 -4.62 5.38
C THR A 91 -4.50 -4.41 4.88
N VAL A 92 -5.01 -5.32 4.05
CA VAL A 92 -6.41 -5.27 3.60
C VAL A 92 -7.37 -5.44 4.77
N GLN A 93 -7.07 -6.35 5.70
CA GLN A 93 -7.88 -6.54 6.90
C GLN A 93 -7.88 -5.27 7.78
N GLU A 94 -6.72 -4.65 7.98
CA GLU A 94 -6.60 -3.39 8.72
C GLU A 94 -7.41 -2.27 8.07
N LEU A 95 -7.42 -2.18 6.73
CA LEU A 95 -8.30 -1.26 6.01
C LEU A 95 -9.79 -1.56 6.29
N VAL A 96 -10.18 -2.82 6.28
CA VAL A 96 -11.56 -3.23 6.60
C VAL A 96 -11.94 -2.82 8.03
N ASP A 97 -11.04 -3.03 8.99
CA ASP A 97 -11.23 -2.64 10.39
C ASP A 97 -11.39 -1.11 10.55
N HIS A 98 -10.79 -0.33 9.65
CA HIS A 98 -10.93 1.13 9.56
C HIS A 98 -12.14 1.61 8.73
N GLY A 99 -13.05 0.69 8.38
CA GLY A 99 -14.31 0.98 7.70
C GLY A 99 -14.21 1.05 6.18
N TYR A 100 -13.14 0.53 5.58
CA TYR A 100 -13.05 0.39 4.14
C TYR A 100 -13.72 -0.90 3.66
N LYS A 101 -14.20 -0.88 2.42
CA LYS A 101 -14.66 -2.08 1.71
C LYS A 101 -13.85 -2.25 0.44
N VAL A 102 -13.48 -3.49 0.15
CA VAL A 102 -12.89 -3.85 -1.14
C VAL A 102 -13.98 -3.72 -2.20
N VAL A 103 -13.80 -2.80 -3.13
CA VAL A 103 -14.71 -2.56 -4.26
C VAL A 103 -14.27 -3.37 -5.46
N TRP A 104 -12.97 -3.55 -5.63
CA TRP A 104 -12.38 -4.31 -6.72
C TRP A 104 -10.99 -4.81 -6.31
N GLY A 105 -10.64 -6.04 -6.71
CA GLY A 105 -9.38 -6.66 -6.34
C GLY A 105 -9.41 -7.45 -5.02
N GLY A 106 -8.23 -7.69 -4.44
CA GLY A 106 -8.04 -8.52 -3.24
C GLY A 106 -6.67 -9.20 -3.15
N GLY A 107 -5.70 -8.78 -3.96
CA GLY A 107 -4.42 -9.46 -4.16
C GLY A 107 -4.46 -10.51 -5.27
N TYR A 108 -3.27 -10.80 -5.82
CA TYR A 108 -3.11 -11.72 -6.97
C TYR A 108 -3.62 -13.13 -6.66
N GLU A 109 -3.44 -13.62 -5.43
CA GLU A 109 -3.81 -14.98 -5.06
C GLU A 109 -5.32 -15.17 -4.91
N SER A 110 -6.06 -14.15 -4.48
CA SER A 110 -7.50 -14.27 -4.21
C SER A 110 -8.36 -14.05 -5.45
N THR A 111 -7.94 -13.19 -6.39
CA THR A 111 -8.76 -12.79 -7.55
C THR A 111 -8.04 -12.92 -8.90
N GLY A 112 -6.75 -13.27 -8.91
CA GLY A 112 -5.91 -13.23 -10.11
C GLY A 112 -5.58 -11.82 -10.60
N LYS A 113 -6.09 -10.78 -9.93
CA LYS A 113 -5.84 -9.37 -10.24
C LYS A 113 -4.80 -8.79 -9.29
N ARG A 114 -3.97 -7.90 -9.83
CA ARG A 114 -2.78 -7.36 -9.15
C ARG A 114 -3.08 -6.18 -8.25
N ASP A 115 -4.17 -5.49 -8.58
CA ASP A 115 -4.55 -4.23 -7.98
C ASP A 115 -5.64 -4.45 -6.94
N THR A 116 -5.67 -3.57 -5.94
CA THR A 116 -6.72 -3.52 -4.92
C THR A 116 -7.25 -2.09 -4.82
N LEU A 117 -8.56 -1.95 -4.98
CA LEU A 117 -9.30 -0.71 -4.78
C LEU A 117 -10.24 -0.87 -3.60
N VAL A 118 -10.08 -0.01 -2.60
CA VAL A 118 -10.97 0.07 -1.45
C VAL A 118 -11.64 1.43 -1.38
N GLN A 119 -12.88 1.45 -0.91
CA GLN A 119 -13.66 2.64 -0.65
C GLN A 119 -13.99 2.73 0.83
N ARG A 120 -13.83 3.91 1.42
CA ARG A 120 -14.26 4.14 2.78
C ARG A 120 -15.78 4.22 2.86
N CYS A 121 -16.37 3.36 3.68
CA CYS A 121 -17.80 3.34 3.94
C CYS A 121 -18.07 4.07 5.25
N TRP A 122 -18.43 5.35 5.18
CA TRP A 122 -18.98 6.04 6.34
C TRP A 122 -20.40 5.52 6.64
N LYS A 123 -20.71 5.38 7.93
CA LYS A 123 -22.08 5.52 8.46
C LYS A 123 -22.27 6.96 8.89
#